data_AF-A0A6P3FX22-F1
#
_entry.id   AF-A0A6P3FX22-F1
#
_cell.length_a   1.000
_cell.length_b   1.000
_cell.length_c   1.000
_cell.angle_alpha   90.00
_cell.angle_beta   90.00
_cell.angle_gamma   90.00
#
_symmetry.space_group_name_H-M   'P 1'
#
loop_
_entity.id
_entity.type
_entity.pdbx_description
1 polymer ?
#
loop_
_entity_poly.entity_id
_entity_poly.type
_entity_poly.pdbx_seq_one_letter_code
_entity_poly.pdbx_strand_id
1 'polypeptide(L)'
;MASRLLRGAGALAAQALRARGPPGLAAVRSMASGGGIPTDEEQATGLEREIMLAAQKGLDPYNILAPKGASGTKEDPNLVPSITNKRIVGCICK
;
A
#
# COMPACT_ATOMS: atom_id res chain seq x y z
N MET A 1 41.30 41.42 5.02
CA MET A 1 41.08 40.10 4.40
C MET A 1 39.94 39.28 5.05
N ALA A 2 38.99 39.86 5.81
CA ALA A 2 37.91 39.12 6.48
C ALA A 2 36.52 39.26 5.82
N SER A 3 36.31 40.29 4.99
CA SER A 3 35.00 40.61 4.37
C SER A 3 34.61 39.66 3.22
N ARG A 4 35.58 39.00 2.58
CA ARG A 4 35.30 38.07 1.46
C ARG A 4 34.82 36.69 1.91
N LEU A 5 35.09 36.27 3.15
CA LEU A 5 34.66 34.98 3.69
C LEU A 5 33.17 34.96 4.06
N LEU A 6 32.60 36.11 4.46
CA LEU A 6 31.19 36.22 4.82
C LEU A 6 30.23 36.16 3.62
N ARG A 7 30.69 36.44 2.39
CA ARG A 7 29.86 36.31 1.18
C ARG A 7 29.77 34.89 0.63
N GLY A 8 30.73 34.01 0.96
CA GLY A 8 30.73 32.62 0.50
C GLY A 8 29.80 31.70 1.32
N ALA A 9 29.66 31.95 2.63
CA ALA A 9 28.84 31.11 3.50
C ALA A 9 27.33 31.28 3.25
N GLY A 10 26.87 32.49 2.90
CA GLY A 10 25.45 32.77 2.63
C GLY A 10 24.90 32.04 1.39
N ALA A 11 25.73 31.84 0.36
CA ALA A 11 25.32 31.18 -0.88
C ALA A 11 25.12 29.67 -0.72
N LEU A 12 25.82 29.02 0.22
CA LEU A 12 25.66 27.59 0.50
C LEU A 12 24.43 27.30 1.38
N ALA A 13 24.11 28.18 2.34
CA ALA A 13 22.91 28.05 3.17
C ALA A 13 21.60 28.21 2.37
N ALA A 14 21.57 29.10 1.38
CA ALA A 14 20.40 29.30 0.51
C ALA A 14 20.14 28.10 -0.43
N GLN A 15 21.17 27.36 -0.83
CA GLN A 15 21.03 26.16 -1.68
C GLN A 15 20.52 24.95 -0.89
N ALA A 16 20.91 24.80 0.38
CA ALA A 16 20.43 23.72 1.24
C ALA A 16 18.92 23.82 1.54
N LEU A 17 18.36 25.04 1.57
CA LEU A 17 16.92 25.27 1.74
C LEU A 17 16.10 24.95 0.48
N ARG A 18 16.70 25.00 -0.72
CA ARG A 18 16.04 24.60 -1.97
C ARG A 18 16.06 23.10 -2.26
N ALA A 19 16.92 22.34 -1.58
CA ALA A 19 16.98 20.88 -1.69
C ALA A 19 15.89 20.17 -0.86
N ARG A 20 15.24 20.87 0.08
CA ARG A 20 13.99 20.39 0.66
C ARG A 20 12.86 20.71 -0.31
N GLY A 21 12.62 19.77 -1.22
CA GLY A 21 11.34 19.69 -1.92
C GLY A 21 10.19 19.80 -0.89
N PRO A 22 9.00 20.28 -1.30
CA PRO A 22 7.87 20.38 -0.39
C PRO A 22 7.74 19.05 0.35
N PRO A 23 7.45 19.04 1.68
CA PRO A 23 7.13 17.80 2.36
C PRO A 23 6.06 17.14 1.49
N GLY A 24 6.38 15.98 0.92
CA GLY A 24 5.52 15.32 -0.05
C GLY A 24 4.13 15.34 0.54
N LEU A 25 3.19 15.99 -0.15
CA LEU A 25 1.85 16.26 0.35
C LEU A 25 1.36 14.96 0.97
N ALA A 26 1.38 14.87 2.30
CA ALA A 26 0.65 13.81 2.99
C ALA A 26 -0.76 13.99 2.45
N ALA A 27 -1.28 12.99 1.74
CA ALA A 27 -2.57 13.11 1.10
C ALA A 27 -3.58 13.46 2.19
N VAL A 28 -3.87 14.75 2.34
CA VAL A 28 -4.86 15.24 3.29
C VAL A 28 -6.16 14.75 2.69
N ARG A 29 -6.73 13.71 3.30
CA ARG A 29 -7.99 13.14 2.85
C ARG A 29 -9.01 14.28 2.86
N SER A 30 -9.67 14.46 1.73
CA SER A 30 -10.75 15.42 1.60
C SER A 30 -11.81 15.03 2.64
N MET A 31 -12.06 15.90 3.63
CA MET A 31 -13.31 15.84 4.39
C MET A 31 -14.44 15.95 3.35
N ALA A 32 -15.51 15.15 3.49
CA ALA A 32 -16.60 15.03 2.51
C ALA A 32 -16.83 16.36 1.79
N SER A 33 -16.37 16.42 0.54
CA SER A 33 -16.13 17.68 -0.18
C SER A 33 -17.42 18.47 -0.46
N GLY A 34 -18.59 17.88 -0.17
CA GLY A 34 -19.92 18.45 -0.34
C GLY A 34 -20.72 18.72 0.96
N GLY A 35 -20.14 18.63 2.16
CA GLY A 35 -20.83 18.99 3.41
C GLY A 35 -21.90 18.00 3.89
N GLY A 36 -21.81 16.73 3.46
CA GLY A 36 -22.67 15.62 3.91
C GLY A 36 -21.94 14.59 4.78
N ILE A 37 -22.64 13.53 5.18
CA ILE A 37 -22.02 12.37 5.84
C ILE A 37 -21.15 11.65 4.79
N PRO A 38 -19.86 11.37 5.08
CA PRO A 38 -18.99 10.61 4.19
C PRO A 38 -19.57 9.24 3.85
N THR A 39 -19.34 8.80 2.62
CA THR A 39 -19.63 7.41 2.21
C THR A 39 -18.61 6.44 2.81
N ASP A 40 -18.96 5.16 2.90
CA ASP A 40 -18.05 4.12 3.40
C ASP A 40 -16.76 4.07 2.56
N GLU A 41 -16.84 4.29 1.24
CA GLU A 41 -15.70 4.36 0.33
C GLU A 41 -14.72 5.51 0.64
N GLU A 42 -15.24 6.64 1.09
CA GLU A 42 -14.46 7.82 1.44
C GLU A 42 -13.84 7.68 2.83
N GLN A 43 -14.60 7.10 3.76
CA GLN A 43 -14.19 6.98 5.15
C GLN A 43 -13.27 5.78 5.41
N ALA A 44 -13.38 4.71 4.62
CA ALA A 44 -12.60 3.49 4.84
C ALA A 44 -11.09 3.74 4.84
N THR A 45 -10.41 3.10 5.80
CA THR A 45 -8.96 3.21 5.98
C THR A 45 -8.29 1.85 6.19
N GLY A 46 -6.97 1.79 5.95
CA GLY A 46 -6.20 0.56 6.14
C GLY A 46 -6.74 -0.64 5.35
N LEU A 47 -6.81 -1.80 6.02
CA LEU A 47 -7.24 -3.08 5.44
C LEU A 47 -8.67 -3.01 4.88
N GLU A 48 -9.56 -2.25 5.53
CA GLU A 48 -10.94 -2.08 5.07
C GLU A 48 -11.00 -1.47 3.67
N ARG A 49 -10.23 -0.41 3.42
CA ARG A 49 -10.13 0.22 2.11
C ARG A 49 -9.53 -0.72 1.07
N GLU A 50 -8.51 -1.48 1.44
CA GLU A 50 -7.87 -2.44 0.54
C GLU A 50 -8.83 -3.56 0.12
N ILE A 51 -9.56 -4.13 1.07
CA ILE A 51 -10.58 -5.16 0.81
C ILE A 51 -11.67 -4.60 -0.10
N MET A 52 -12.18 -3.41 0.18
CA MET A 52 -13.24 -2.79 -0.61
C MET A 52 -12.79 -2.49 -2.05
N LEU A 53 -11.58 -1.97 -2.24
CA LEU A 53 -11.02 -1.74 -3.58
C LEU A 53 -10.76 -3.03 -4.35
N ALA A 54 -10.37 -4.11 -3.65
CA ALA A 54 -10.18 -5.41 -4.27
C ALA A 54 -11.52 -6.06 -4.65
N ALA A 55 -12.53 -5.96 -3.77
CA ALA A 55 -13.88 -6.44 -4.02
C ALA A 55 -14.52 -5.76 -5.24
N GLN A 56 -14.35 -4.44 -5.38
CA GLN A 56 -14.80 -3.69 -6.58
C GLN A 56 -14.15 -4.21 -7.88
N LYS A 57 -12.94 -4.78 -7.80
CA LYS A 57 -12.22 -5.39 -8.93
C LYS A 57 -12.50 -6.89 -9.09
N GLY A 58 -13.33 -7.48 -8.23
CA GLY A 58 -13.56 -8.92 -8.20
C GLY A 58 -12.34 -9.74 -7.77
N LEU A 59 -11.44 -9.15 -6.99
CA LEU A 59 -10.22 -9.80 -6.48
C LEU A 59 -10.40 -10.21 -5.01
N ASP A 60 -9.73 -11.30 -4.62
CA ASP A 60 -9.67 -11.78 -3.24
C ASP A 60 -8.23 -11.72 -2.72
N PRO A 61 -7.81 -10.59 -2.12
CA PRO A 61 -6.41 -10.36 -1.75
C PRO A 61 -5.94 -11.28 -0.61
N TYR A 62 -6.88 -11.81 0.18
CA TYR A 62 -6.59 -12.62 1.35
C TYR A 62 -6.94 -14.10 1.17
N ASN A 63 -7.34 -14.51 -0.05
CA ASN A 63 -7.74 -15.89 -0.37
C ASN A 63 -8.75 -16.45 0.65
N ILE A 64 -9.77 -15.65 0.98
CA ILE A 64 -10.87 -16.01 1.88
C ILE A 64 -11.78 -17.06 1.22
N LEU A 65 -11.91 -16.99 -0.10
CA LEU A 65 -12.70 -17.94 -0.87
C LEU A 65 -11.98 -19.30 -0.97
N ALA A 66 -12.79 -20.35 -1.09
CA ALA A 66 -12.26 -21.71 -1.21
C ALA A 66 -11.33 -21.82 -2.44
N PRO A 67 -10.14 -22.43 -2.30
CA PRO A 67 -9.27 -22.69 -3.44
C PRO A 67 -10.00 -23.58 -4.46
N LYS A 68 -9.75 -23.33 -5.75
CA LYS A 68 -10.25 -24.22 -6.80
C LYS A 68 -9.59 -25.60 -6.65
N GLY A 69 -10.40 -26.66 -6.67
CA GLY A 69 -9.90 -28.02 -6.62
C GLY A 69 -9.09 -28.36 -7.88
N ALA A 70 -7.99 -29.09 -7.69
CA ALA A 70 -7.16 -29.65 -8.75
C ALA A 70 -7.02 -31.16 -8.56
N SER A 71 -6.49 -31.86 -9.58
CA SER A 71 -6.32 -33.32 -9.59
C SER A 71 -5.46 -33.82 -8.44
N GLY A 72 -4.42 -33.05 -8.06
CA GLY A 72 -3.53 -33.37 -6.95
C GLY A 72 -2.62 -34.58 -7.22
N THR A 73 -2.29 -34.83 -8.48
CA THR A 73 -1.39 -35.93 -8.87
C THR A 73 0.08 -35.53 -8.66
N LYS A 74 1.00 -36.50 -8.81
CA LYS A 74 2.43 -36.22 -8.70
C LYS A 74 2.92 -35.41 -9.91
N GLU A 75 2.36 -35.69 -11.07
CA GLU A 75 2.68 -35.05 -12.35
C GLU A 75 2.04 -33.66 -12.46
N ASP A 76 0.85 -33.49 -11.88
CA ASP A 76 0.08 -32.23 -11.82
C ASP A 76 -0.38 -31.95 -10.36
N PRO A 77 0.52 -31.41 -9.51
CA PRO A 77 0.21 -31.17 -8.10
C PRO A 77 -0.66 -29.93 -7.91
N ASN A 78 -1.43 -29.90 -6.81
CA ASN A 78 -2.17 -28.71 -6.43
C ASN A 78 -1.22 -27.61 -5.88
N LEU A 79 -1.12 -26.50 -6.58
CA LEU A 79 -0.28 -25.36 -6.18
C LEU A 79 -1.00 -24.51 -5.14
N VAL A 80 -0.44 -24.46 -3.93
CA VAL A 80 -0.96 -23.63 -2.84
C VAL A 80 -0.06 -22.41 -2.65
N PRO A 81 -0.53 -21.19 -3.00
CA PRO A 81 0.27 -19.98 -2.84
C PRO A 81 0.49 -19.66 -1.36
N SER A 82 1.68 -19.12 -1.04
CA SER A 82 2.05 -18.69 0.30
C SER A 82 2.93 -17.46 0.22
N ILE A 83 2.77 -16.54 1.18
CA ILE A 83 3.62 -15.35 1.32
C ILE A 83 4.99 -15.75 1.93
N THR A 84 5.01 -16.84 2.70
CA THR A 84 6.22 -17.35 3.38
C THR A 84 6.64 -18.71 2.81
N ASN A 85 7.83 -19.17 3.19
CA ASN A 85 8.41 -20.44 2.72
C ASN A 85 7.64 -21.71 3.16
N LYS A 86 6.70 -21.62 4.11
CA LYS A 86 5.94 -22.76 4.64
C LYS A 86 4.51 -22.34 4.98
N ARG A 87 3.53 -23.20 4.70
CA ARG A 87 2.12 -22.97 5.00
C ARG A 87 1.43 -24.27 5.44
N ILE A 88 0.46 -24.15 6.34
CA ILE A 88 -0.41 -25.25 6.75
C ILE A 88 -1.48 -25.47 5.69
N VAL A 89 -1.67 -26.73 5.28
CA VAL A 89 -2.69 -27.15 4.31
C VAL A 89 -3.57 -28.22 4.95
N GLY A 90 -4.89 -28.04 4.90
CA GLY A 90 -5.84 -29.07 5.30
C GLY A 90 -6.32 -29.86 4.08
N CYS A 91 -6.06 -31.17 4.03
CA CYS A 91 -6.76 -32.05 3.08
C CYS A 91 -8.08 -32.51 3.73
N ILE A 92 -9.19 -32.29 3.03
CA ILE A 92 -10.44 -33.01 3.30
C ILE A 92 -10.52 -34.13 2.27
N CYS A 93 -9.64 -35.11 2.45
CA CYS A 93 -9.60 -36.31 1.63
C CYS A 93 -10.79 -37.20 2.08
N LYS A 94 -11.60 -37.70 1.14
CA LYS A 94 -12.53 -38.80 1.42
C LYS A 94 -11.79 -40.13 1.41
#